data_AF-A0A6J1P057-F1
#
_entry.id   AF-A0A6J1P057-F1
#
_cell.length_a   1.000
_cell.length_b   1.000
_cell.length_c   1.000
_cell.angle_alpha   90.00
_cell.angle_beta   90.00
_cell.angle_gamma   90.00
#
_symmetry.space_group_name_H-M   'P 1'
#
loop_
_entity.id
_entity.type
_entity.pdbx_description
1 polymer ?
#
loop_
_entity_poly.entity_id
_entity_poly.type
_entity_poly.pdbx_seq_one_letter_code
_entity_poly.pdbx_strand_id
1 'polypeptide(L)'
;MNGSDSGFNPAFNIATIKQVVNEAIERVAPVSVRMQTPTRLRDLIRQIRAARTAAEERSVVNKECAYIRSTFREEDSVWRCRNIAKLLYIHMLGYPAHFGQLECLKLIASPRFTDKRVGYLGAMLLLDERQDVHLLITNCLKNDLNSNTQFVVGLALCTLGAIASPEMARDLASEVERLIKSPNAYIKKKAALCAFRIIRRVPDLMEMFLPATRSLLTEKNHGEMTVH
;
A
#
# COMPACT_ATOMS: atom_id res chain seq x y z
N MET A 1 35.03 -30.72 -60.14
CA MET A 1 35.33 -30.14 -58.81
C MET A 1 34.81 -28.71 -58.80
N ASN A 2 34.21 -28.33 -57.67
CA ASN A 2 33.67 -27.01 -57.29
C ASN A 2 32.29 -26.71 -57.89
N GLY A 3 31.21 -26.52 -57.13
CA GLY A 3 31.08 -26.24 -55.69
C GLY A 3 30.01 -25.15 -55.57
N SER A 4 28.81 -25.54 -55.15
CA SER A 4 27.65 -24.67 -54.97
C SER A 4 27.87 -23.69 -53.81
N ASP A 5 27.97 -22.40 -54.11
CA ASP A 5 28.08 -21.34 -53.12
C ASP A 5 26.69 -20.70 -52.90
N SER A 6 25.85 -21.36 -52.10
CA SER A 6 24.60 -20.77 -51.61
C SER A 6 24.91 -19.85 -50.44
N GLY A 7 25.16 -18.58 -50.75
CA GLY A 7 25.44 -17.53 -49.77
C GLY A 7 24.33 -17.38 -48.73
N PHE A 8 24.63 -17.74 -47.49
CA PHE A 8 23.84 -17.43 -46.31
C PHE A 8 23.94 -15.92 -46.04
N ASN A 9 22.87 -15.16 -46.24
CA ASN A 9 22.86 -13.72 -46.06
C ASN A 9 22.85 -13.37 -44.54
N PRO A 10 23.90 -12.73 -43.98
CA PRO A 10 24.04 -12.54 -42.52
C PRO A 10 23.19 -11.38 -41.95
N ALA A 11 22.31 -10.76 -42.74
CA ALA A 11 21.49 -9.63 -42.30
C ALA A 11 20.26 -10.02 -41.44
N PHE A 12 19.91 -11.31 -41.37
CA PHE A 12 18.83 -11.82 -40.51
C PHE A 12 19.38 -12.22 -39.13
N ASN A 13 19.65 -11.24 -38.28
CA ASN A 13 19.92 -11.49 -36.87
C ASN A 13 18.63 -11.34 -36.03
N ILE A 14 18.62 -11.94 -34.83
CA ILE A 14 17.48 -11.91 -33.89
C ILE A 14 17.09 -10.46 -33.50
N ALA A 15 18.02 -9.50 -33.56
CA ALA A 15 17.73 -8.11 -33.23
C ALA A 15 16.89 -7.44 -34.33
N THR A 16 17.17 -7.71 -35.61
CA THR A 16 16.35 -7.22 -36.73
C THR A 16 14.93 -7.81 -36.67
N ILE A 17 14.80 -9.10 -36.33
CA ILE A 17 13.49 -9.74 -36.16
C ILE A 17 12.73 -9.13 -34.98
N LYS A 18 13.39 -8.89 -33.84
CA LYS A 18 12.76 -8.20 -32.69
C LYS A 18 12.32 -6.78 -33.04
N GLN A 19 13.10 -6.06 -33.85
CA GLN A 19 12.79 -4.70 -34.26
C GLN A 19 11.57 -4.66 -35.19
N VAL A 20 11.52 -5.55 -36.19
CA VAL A 20 10.37 -5.66 -37.12
C VAL A 20 9.12 -6.13 -36.39
N VAL A 21 9.25 -7.06 -35.43
CA VAL A 21 8.13 -7.51 -34.59
C VAL A 21 7.62 -6.38 -33.69
N ASN A 22 8.51 -5.58 -33.09
CA ASN A 22 8.11 -4.42 -32.29
C ASN A 22 7.43 -3.35 -33.14
N GLU A 23 7.93 -3.05 -34.34
CA GLU A 23 7.29 -2.10 -35.27
C GLU A 23 5.92 -2.60 -35.77
N ALA A 24 5.76 -3.90 -36.00
CA ALA A 24 4.48 -4.50 -36.38
C ALA A 24 3.47 -4.46 -35.23
N ILE A 25 3.92 -4.70 -33.99
CA ILE A 25 3.11 -4.54 -32.78
C ILE A 25 2.67 -3.08 -32.61
N GLU A 26 3.54 -2.11 -32.91
CA GLU A 26 3.21 -0.68 -32.84
C GLU A 26 2.17 -0.22 -33.88
N ARG A 27 2.07 -0.91 -35.03
CA ARG A 27 1.13 -0.54 -36.11
C ARG A 27 -0.26 -1.16 -35.98
N VAL A 28 -0.41 -2.27 -35.24
CA VAL A 28 -1.67 -3.02 -35.14
C VAL A 28 -2.42 -2.71 -33.83
N ALA A 29 -1.76 -2.14 -32.82
CA ALA A 29 -2.42 -1.78 -31.57
C ALA A 29 -3.31 -0.52 -31.74
N PRO A 30 -4.60 -0.57 -31.36
CA PRO A 30 -5.40 0.64 -31.28
C PRO A 30 -4.76 1.62 -30.28
N VAL A 31 -4.83 2.92 -30.59
CA VAL A 31 -4.24 4.03 -29.82
C VAL A 31 -4.62 4.00 -28.32
N SER A 32 -5.67 3.26 -27.95
CA SER A 32 -6.16 3.03 -26.58
C SER A 32 -5.32 2.07 -25.72
N VAL A 33 -4.30 1.39 -26.25
CA VAL A 33 -3.48 0.44 -25.45
C VAL A 33 -1.97 0.62 -25.67
N ARG A 34 -1.48 1.86 -25.69
CA ARG A 34 -0.09 2.12 -25.30
C ARG A 34 0.00 2.24 -23.79
N MET A 35 -0.35 1.17 -23.07
CA MET A 35 -0.06 1.06 -21.64
C MET A 35 1.45 0.93 -21.47
N GLN A 36 2.14 2.07 -21.46
CA GLN A 36 3.54 2.12 -21.05
C GLN A 36 3.59 1.56 -19.63
N THR A 37 4.32 0.44 -19.45
CA THR A 37 4.45 -0.19 -18.14
C THR A 37 5.02 0.85 -17.17
N PRO A 38 4.31 1.18 -16.08
CA PRO A 38 4.79 2.20 -15.15
C PRO A 38 6.17 1.81 -14.62
N THR A 39 7.08 2.79 -14.62
CA THR A 39 8.43 2.67 -14.05
C THR A 39 8.35 2.00 -12.69
N ARG A 40 9.21 1.01 -12.44
CA ARG A 40 9.20 0.29 -11.16
C ARG A 40 9.71 1.22 -10.06
N LEU A 41 9.23 1.01 -8.83
CA LEU A 41 9.69 1.79 -7.66
C LEU A 41 11.22 1.85 -7.56
N ARG A 42 11.90 0.71 -7.77
CA ARG A 42 13.37 0.63 -7.73
C ARG A 42 14.03 1.51 -8.80
N ASP A 43 13.41 1.65 -9.96
CA ASP A 43 13.96 2.43 -11.06
C ASP A 43 13.78 3.93 -10.77
N LEU A 44 12.62 4.34 -10.23
CA LEU A 44 12.40 5.71 -9.75
C LEU A 44 13.41 6.10 -8.66
N ILE A 45 13.62 5.24 -7.67
CA ILE A 45 14.61 5.48 -6.61
C ILE A 45 16.01 5.68 -7.21
N ARG A 46 16.39 4.87 -8.21
CA ARG A 46 17.69 5.04 -8.89
C ARG A 46 17.77 6.37 -9.63
N GLN A 47 16.72 6.78 -10.32
CA GLN A 47 16.69 8.07 -11.04
C GLN A 47 16.80 9.26 -10.09
N ILE A 48 16.04 9.24 -8.99
CA ILE A 48 16.10 10.28 -7.96
C ILE A 48 17.50 10.35 -7.35
N ARG A 49 18.10 9.21 -6.98
CA ARG A 49 19.45 9.16 -6.40
C ARG A 49 20.57 9.55 -7.39
N ALA A 50 20.30 9.52 -8.69
CA ALA A 50 21.25 9.95 -9.71
C ALA A 50 21.24 11.47 -9.92
N ALA A 51 20.23 12.18 -9.43
CA ALA A 51 20.14 13.62 -9.53
C ALA A 51 21.31 14.29 -8.77
N ARG A 52 21.96 15.25 -9.41
CA ARG A 52 23.12 15.97 -8.84
C ARG A 52 22.71 17.25 -8.14
N THR A 53 21.50 17.73 -8.41
CA THR A 53 20.97 18.99 -7.87
C THR A 53 19.55 18.80 -7.37
N ALA A 54 19.14 19.62 -6.40
CA ALA A 54 17.76 19.64 -5.91
C ALA A 54 16.74 19.98 -7.01
N ALA A 55 17.13 20.79 -8.00
CA ALA A 55 16.28 21.13 -9.13
C ALA A 55 16.03 19.92 -10.06
N GLU A 56 17.07 19.12 -10.32
CA GLU A 56 16.98 17.89 -11.10
C GLU A 56 16.13 16.84 -10.38
N GLU A 57 16.36 16.64 -9.08
CA GLU A 57 15.54 15.75 -8.24
C GLU A 57 14.06 16.14 -8.33
N ARG A 58 13.76 17.42 -8.11
CA ARG A 58 12.40 17.96 -8.16
C ARG A 58 11.76 17.78 -9.54
N SER A 59 12.54 17.89 -10.61
CA SER A 59 12.06 17.66 -11.98
C SER A 59 11.64 16.20 -12.18
N VAL A 60 12.46 15.23 -11.73
CA VAL A 60 12.13 13.81 -11.80
C VAL A 60 10.86 13.50 -10.99
N VAL A 61 10.79 14.00 -9.75
CA VAL A 61 9.62 13.83 -8.88
C VAL A 61 8.35 14.42 -9.51
N ASN A 62 8.43 15.65 -10.04
CA ASN A 62 7.27 16.31 -10.65
C ASN A 62 6.76 15.56 -11.88
N LYS A 63 7.68 15.06 -12.73
CA LYS A 63 7.33 14.25 -13.90
C LYS A 63 6.62 12.96 -13.50
N GLU A 64 7.14 12.26 -12.50
CA GLU A 64 6.53 11.01 -12.02
C GLU A 64 5.18 11.25 -11.36
N CYS A 65 5.06 12.30 -10.53
CA CYS A 65 3.80 12.69 -9.92
C CYS A 65 2.74 13.07 -10.97
N ALA A 66 3.13 13.75 -12.06
CA ALA A 66 2.22 14.07 -13.15
C ALA A 66 1.69 12.80 -13.84
N TYR A 67 2.57 11.82 -14.08
CA TYR A 67 2.19 10.53 -14.62
C TYR A 67 1.25 9.76 -13.69
N ILE A 68 1.56 9.68 -12.39
CA ILE A 68 0.70 9.00 -11.42
C ILE A 68 -0.70 9.65 -11.39
N ARG A 69 -0.77 10.98 -11.43
CA ARG A 69 -2.05 11.71 -11.48
C ARG A 69 -2.86 11.39 -12.73
N SER A 70 -2.25 11.26 -13.90
CA SER A 70 -2.99 10.87 -15.12
C SER A 70 -3.50 9.43 -15.00
N THR A 71 -2.68 8.49 -14.51
CA THR A 71 -3.12 7.10 -14.32
C THR A 71 -4.27 6.98 -13.32
N PHE A 72 -4.29 7.78 -12.25
CA PHE A 72 -5.41 7.77 -11.30
C PHE A 72 -6.72 8.26 -11.92
N ARG A 73 -6.66 9.18 -12.88
CA ARG A 73 -7.86 9.66 -13.62
C ARG A 73 -8.43 8.60 -14.57
N GLU A 74 -7.56 7.78 -15.13
CA GLU A 74 -7.94 6.68 -16.04
C GLU A 74 -8.49 5.46 -15.28
N GLU A 75 -8.53 5.50 -13.94
CA GLU A 75 -8.98 4.43 -13.04
C GLU A 75 -8.28 3.07 -13.23
N ASP A 76 -7.10 3.05 -13.85
CA ASP A 76 -6.36 1.81 -14.11
C ASP A 76 -5.98 1.11 -12.79
N SER A 77 -6.60 -0.06 -12.60
CA SER A 77 -6.46 -0.87 -11.39
C SER A 77 -5.18 -1.71 -11.37
N VAL A 78 -4.59 -1.99 -12.53
CA VAL A 78 -3.49 -2.97 -12.65
C VAL A 78 -2.24 -2.47 -11.93
N TRP A 79 -1.97 -1.17 -12.02
CA TRP A 79 -0.74 -0.59 -11.50
C TRP A 79 -0.92 0.33 -10.28
N ARG A 80 -2.14 0.44 -9.75
CA ARG A 80 -2.47 1.30 -8.60
C ARG A 80 -1.54 1.05 -7.41
N CYS A 81 -1.35 -0.22 -7.04
CA CYS A 81 -0.47 -0.62 -5.93
C CYS A 81 0.98 -0.13 -6.13
N ARG A 82 1.53 -0.24 -7.36
CA ARG A 82 2.88 0.24 -7.68
C ARG A 82 2.96 1.77 -7.66
N ASN A 83 1.96 2.44 -8.20
CA ASN A 83 1.90 3.90 -8.23
C ASN A 83 1.78 4.50 -6.82
N ILE A 84 0.99 3.88 -5.94
CA ILE A 84 0.93 4.28 -4.53
C ILE A 84 2.27 4.04 -3.84
N ALA A 85 2.94 2.90 -4.06
CA ALA A 85 4.25 2.67 -3.46
C ALA A 85 5.30 3.73 -3.89
N LYS A 86 5.28 4.17 -5.16
CA LYS A 86 6.10 5.31 -5.63
C LYS A 86 5.73 6.60 -4.93
N LEU A 87 4.44 6.87 -4.79
CA LEU A 87 3.95 8.08 -4.15
C LEU A 87 4.31 8.15 -2.66
N LEU A 88 4.28 7.01 -1.94
CA LEU A 88 4.74 6.93 -0.55
C LEU A 88 6.23 7.22 -0.41
N TYR A 89 7.05 6.75 -1.35
CA TYR A 89 8.47 7.09 -1.36
C TYR A 89 8.70 8.59 -1.58
N ILE A 90 7.96 9.18 -2.54
CA ILE A 90 8.00 10.63 -2.81
C ILE A 90 7.58 11.43 -1.57
N HIS A 91 6.56 10.96 -0.84
CA HIS A 91 6.14 11.57 0.42
C HIS A 91 7.25 11.52 1.49
N MET A 92 7.94 10.40 1.62
CA MET A 92 9.06 10.26 2.57
C MET A 92 10.23 11.20 2.27
N LEU A 93 10.39 11.63 1.00
CA LEU A 93 11.36 12.66 0.61
C LEU A 93 10.88 14.10 0.93
N GLY A 94 9.67 14.27 1.46
CA GLY A 94 9.09 15.57 1.84
C GLY A 94 8.27 16.26 0.75
N TYR A 95 8.00 15.58 -0.37
CA TYR A 95 7.19 16.15 -1.45
C TYR A 95 5.68 15.93 -1.23
N PRO A 96 4.81 16.83 -1.75
CA PRO A 96 3.38 16.73 -1.57
C PRO A 96 2.78 15.51 -2.30
N ALA A 97 2.09 14.66 -1.55
CA ALA A 97 1.55 13.37 -2.02
C ALA A 97 0.07 13.13 -1.65
N HIS A 98 -0.60 14.12 -1.06
CA HIS A 98 -1.97 14.00 -0.53
C HIS A 98 -3.02 13.62 -1.59
N PHE A 99 -2.77 13.88 -2.87
CA PHE A 99 -3.68 13.49 -3.95
C PHE A 99 -3.88 11.96 -4.08
N GLY A 100 -3.04 11.15 -3.45
CA GLY A 100 -3.16 9.69 -3.42
C GLY A 100 -3.98 9.11 -2.28
N GLN A 101 -4.54 9.93 -1.38
CA GLN A 101 -5.29 9.46 -0.20
C GLN A 101 -6.47 8.55 -0.58
N LEU A 102 -7.33 8.98 -1.51
CA LEU A 102 -8.50 8.21 -1.93
C LEU A 102 -8.10 6.91 -2.63
N GLU A 103 -7.00 6.92 -3.38
CA GLU A 103 -6.48 5.72 -4.04
C GLU A 103 -5.91 4.70 -3.04
N CYS A 104 -5.40 5.16 -1.89
CA CYS A 104 -5.06 4.25 -0.78
C CYS A 104 -6.32 3.56 -0.21
N LEU A 105 -7.43 4.28 -0.06
CA LEU A 105 -8.70 3.70 0.37
C LEU A 105 -9.24 2.68 -0.63
N LYS A 106 -9.15 2.96 -1.94
CA LYS A 106 -9.50 1.99 -2.99
C LYS A 106 -8.66 0.71 -2.89
N LEU A 107 -7.38 0.81 -2.56
CA LEU A 107 -6.52 -0.36 -2.32
C LEU A 107 -6.91 -1.12 -1.04
N ILE A 108 -7.31 -0.43 0.03
CA ILE A 108 -7.81 -1.06 1.25
C ILE A 108 -9.11 -1.84 0.97
N ALA A 109 -9.99 -1.31 0.13
CA ALA A 109 -11.21 -1.99 -0.26
C ALA A 109 -10.99 -3.23 -1.16
N SER A 110 -9.79 -3.39 -1.75
CA SER A 110 -9.44 -4.55 -2.57
C SER A 110 -9.43 -5.85 -1.73
N PRO A 111 -9.87 -7.00 -2.28
CA PRO A 111 -9.77 -8.29 -1.60
C PRO A 111 -8.33 -8.82 -1.55
N ARG A 112 -7.40 -8.27 -2.36
CA ARG A 112 -6.02 -8.73 -2.41
C ARG A 112 -5.23 -8.24 -1.20
N PHE A 113 -4.60 -9.16 -0.47
CA PHE A 113 -3.81 -8.82 0.70
C PHE A 113 -2.64 -7.86 0.40
N THR A 114 -1.98 -8.00 -0.76
CA THR A 114 -0.91 -7.08 -1.17
C THR A 114 -1.40 -5.65 -1.34
N ASP A 115 -2.60 -5.48 -1.91
CA ASP A 115 -3.22 -4.18 -2.11
C ASP A 115 -3.60 -3.57 -0.76
N LYS A 116 -4.26 -4.36 0.11
CA LYS A 116 -4.57 -3.94 1.49
C LYS A 116 -3.33 -3.49 2.24
N ARG A 117 -2.23 -4.24 2.19
CA ARG A 117 -0.96 -3.88 2.86
C ARG A 117 -0.43 -2.53 2.43
N VAL A 118 -0.38 -2.28 1.12
CA VAL A 118 0.11 -0.99 0.59
C VAL A 118 -0.87 0.12 0.88
N GLY A 119 -2.17 -0.15 0.77
CA GLY A 119 -3.24 0.81 1.09
C GLY A 119 -3.21 1.25 2.55
N TYR A 120 -3.11 0.30 3.50
CA TYR A 120 -3.02 0.61 4.94
C TYR A 120 -1.71 1.30 5.32
N LEU A 121 -0.58 0.94 4.69
CA LEU A 121 0.66 1.68 4.86
C LEU A 121 0.50 3.12 4.36
N GLY A 122 -0.11 3.29 3.19
CA GLY A 122 -0.40 4.62 2.65
C GLY A 122 -1.37 5.40 3.52
N ALA A 123 -2.33 4.72 4.14
CA ALA A 123 -3.22 5.34 5.10
C ALA A 123 -2.49 5.90 6.32
N MET A 124 -1.58 5.12 6.90
CA MET A 124 -0.80 5.57 8.05
C MET A 124 0.12 6.77 7.76
N LEU A 125 0.53 6.95 6.50
CA LEU A 125 1.47 8.01 6.10
C LEU A 125 0.77 9.24 5.53
N LEU A 126 -0.30 9.05 4.75
CA LEU A 126 -0.90 10.12 3.94
C LEU A 126 -2.23 10.64 4.46
N LEU A 127 -2.99 9.87 5.26
CA LEU A 127 -4.30 10.37 5.72
C LEU A 127 -4.11 11.56 6.65
N ASP A 128 -4.85 12.62 6.34
CA ASP A 128 -5.15 13.73 7.24
C ASP A 128 -6.55 13.53 7.86
N GLU A 129 -6.87 14.31 8.90
CA GLU A 129 -8.14 14.23 9.65
C GLU A 129 -9.34 14.82 8.88
N ARG A 130 -9.33 14.77 7.54
CA ARG A 130 -10.49 15.18 6.73
C ARG A 130 -11.66 14.22 6.96
N GLN A 131 -12.80 14.75 7.39
CA GLN A 131 -13.96 13.96 7.85
C GLN A 131 -14.41 12.87 6.86
N ASP A 132 -14.47 13.15 5.55
CA ASP A 132 -14.97 12.18 4.56
C ASP A 132 -14.06 10.95 4.43
N VAL A 133 -12.75 11.17 4.41
CA VAL A 133 -11.73 10.11 4.30
C VAL A 133 -11.71 9.28 5.59
N HIS A 134 -11.96 9.96 6.71
CA HIS A 134 -12.02 9.39 8.05
C HIS A 134 -13.18 8.39 8.22
N LEU A 135 -14.38 8.73 7.74
CA LEU A 135 -15.52 7.83 7.78
C LEU A 135 -15.29 6.57 6.91
N LEU A 136 -14.74 6.76 5.71
CA LEU A 136 -14.47 5.66 4.79
C LEU A 136 -13.45 4.67 5.37
N ILE A 137 -12.36 5.16 5.96
CA ILE A 137 -11.36 4.26 6.56
C ILE A 137 -11.90 3.54 7.79
N THR A 138 -12.76 4.18 8.58
CA THR A 138 -13.42 3.56 9.74
C THR A 138 -14.24 2.35 9.30
N ASN A 139 -15.02 2.49 8.22
CA ASN A 139 -15.79 1.39 7.64
C ASN A 139 -14.90 0.27 7.10
N CYS A 140 -13.82 0.61 6.38
CA CYS A 140 -12.85 -0.37 5.90
C CYS A 140 -12.20 -1.15 7.04
N LEU A 141 -11.80 -0.46 8.11
CA LEU A 141 -11.23 -1.08 9.30
C LEU A 141 -12.22 -2.01 9.98
N LYS A 142 -13.47 -1.58 10.16
CA LYS A 142 -14.52 -2.43 10.75
C LYS A 142 -14.72 -3.73 10.00
N ASN A 143 -14.76 -3.66 8.66
CA ASN A 143 -14.88 -4.83 7.80
C ASN A 143 -13.66 -5.75 7.92
N ASP A 144 -12.45 -5.18 7.92
CA ASP A 144 -11.21 -5.96 7.98
C ASP A 144 -10.92 -6.55 9.38
N LEU A 145 -11.37 -5.91 10.46
CA LEU A 145 -11.34 -6.44 11.84
C LEU A 145 -12.25 -7.67 12.01
N ASN A 146 -13.29 -7.77 11.18
CA ASN A 146 -14.21 -8.91 11.13
C ASN A 146 -13.82 -9.95 10.07
N SER A 147 -12.67 -9.81 9.42
CA SER A 147 -12.19 -10.76 8.43
C SER A 147 -11.78 -12.11 9.05
N ASN A 148 -12.03 -13.21 8.33
CA ASN A 148 -11.54 -14.54 8.70
C ASN A 148 -10.02 -14.68 8.56
N THR A 149 -9.35 -13.75 7.86
CA THR A 149 -7.90 -13.82 7.63
C THR A 149 -7.16 -13.08 8.73
N GLN A 150 -6.46 -13.81 9.60
CA GLN A 150 -5.70 -13.22 10.73
C GLN A 150 -4.72 -12.11 10.33
N PHE A 151 -4.11 -12.20 9.14
CA PHE A 151 -3.18 -11.18 8.65
C PHE A 151 -3.88 -9.87 8.23
N VAL A 152 -5.13 -9.96 7.75
CA VAL A 152 -5.94 -8.78 7.43
C VAL A 152 -6.38 -8.10 8.72
N VAL A 153 -6.88 -8.87 9.69
CA VAL A 153 -7.22 -8.37 11.04
C VAL A 153 -6.01 -7.71 11.69
N GLY A 154 -4.84 -8.37 11.65
CA GLY A 154 -3.61 -7.83 12.22
C GLY A 154 -3.08 -6.58 11.52
N LEU A 155 -3.43 -6.36 10.25
CA LEU A 155 -3.10 -5.13 9.53
C LEU A 155 -4.05 -3.99 9.91
N ALA A 156 -5.35 -4.29 10.03
CA ALA A 156 -6.35 -3.35 10.50
C ALA A 156 -6.07 -2.88 11.93
N LEU A 157 -5.78 -3.80 12.87
CA LEU A 157 -5.41 -3.46 14.25
C LEU A 157 -4.16 -2.57 14.33
N CYS A 158 -3.15 -2.87 13.52
CA CYS A 158 -1.93 -2.07 13.47
C CYS A 158 -2.22 -0.64 12.96
N THR A 159 -3.04 -0.53 11.92
CA THR A 159 -3.39 0.75 11.33
C THR A 159 -4.25 1.57 12.29
N LEU A 160 -5.29 0.96 12.86
CA LEU A 160 -6.16 1.61 13.85
C LEU A 160 -5.32 2.18 15.00
N GLY A 161 -4.41 1.40 15.58
CA GLY A 161 -3.53 1.89 16.63
C GLY A 161 -2.59 3.04 16.20
N ALA A 162 -2.33 3.22 14.91
CA ALA A 162 -1.48 4.31 14.41
C ALA A 162 -2.28 5.60 14.12
N ILE A 163 -3.47 5.48 13.53
CA ILE A 163 -4.26 6.64 13.04
C ILE A 163 -5.55 6.91 13.82
N ALA A 164 -5.84 6.16 14.89
CA ALA A 164 -7.07 6.31 15.65
C ALA A 164 -7.29 7.75 16.09
N SER A 165 -8.38 8.36 15.62
CA SER A 165 -9.00 9.53 16.23
C SER A 165 -9.84 9.12 17.44
N PRO A 166 -10.28 10.08 18.26
CA PRO A 166 -11.25 9.83 19.32
C PRO A 166 -12.57 9.22 18.81
N GLU A 167 -13.03 9.60 17.62
CA GLU A 167 -14.26 9.10 17.00
C GLU A 167 -14.10 7.64 16.56
N MET A 168 -13.04 7.35 15.79
CA MET A 168 -12.69 5.98 15.37
C MET A 168 -12.48 5.04 16.56
N ALA A 169 -11.80 5.54 17.59
CA ALA A 169 -11.53 4.79 18.79
C ALA A 169 -12.82 4.34 19.48
N ARG A 170 -13.83 5.22 19.57
CA ARG A 170 -15.13 4.90 20.16
C ARG A 170 -15.93 3.95 19.27
N ASP A 171 -15.96 4.18 17.96
CA ASP A 171 -16.73 3.37 17.00
C ASP A 171 -16.21 1.93 16.88
N LEU A 172 -14.90 1.73 17.03
CA LEU A 172 -14.23 0.43 16.85
C LEU A 172 -13.79 -0.21 18.17
N ALA A 173 -14.06 0.42 19.32
CA ALA A 173 -13.60 -0.04 20.63
C ALA A 173 -14.07 -1.47 20.92
N SER A 174 -15.36 -1.74 20.67
CA SER A 174 -16.00 -3.04 20.91
C SER A 174 -15.40 -4.16 20.05
N GLU A 175 -15.02 -3.87 18.81
CA GLU A 175 -14.33 -4.83 17.94
C GLU A 175 -12.95 -5.18 18.48
N VAL A 176 -12.19 -4.20 18.97
CA VAL A 176 -10.88 -4.43 19.57
C VAL A 176 -11.01 -5.26 20.84
N GLU A 177 -11.98 -4.95 21.71
CA GLU A 177 -12.24 -5.69 22.95
C GLU A 177 -12.56 -7.17 22.67
N ARG A 178 -13.40 -7.43 21.66
CA ARG A 178 -13.71 -8.80 21.19
C ARG A 178 -12.46 -9.51 20.70
N LEU A 179 -11.60 -8.83 19.94
CA LEU A 179 -10.38 -9.41 19.37
C LEU A 179 -9.29 -9.71 20.41
N ILE A 180 -9.26 -9.01 21.55
CA ILE A 180 -8.36 -9.35 22.67
C ILE A 180 -8.72 -10.74 23.24
N LYS A 181 -10.00 -11.09 23.25
CA LYS A 181 -10.49 -12.40 23.73
C LYS A 181 -10.33 -13.51 22.69
N SER A 182 -9.72 -13.23 21.54
CA SER A 182 -9.49 -14.22 20.48
C SER A 182 -8.55 -15.34 20.96
N PRO A 183 -8.79 -16.61 20.58
CA PRO A 183 -7.88 -17.71 20.87
C PRO A 183 -6.55 -17.59 20.09
N ASN A 184 -6.50 -16.75 19.05
CA ASN A 184 -5.31 -16.57 18.24
C ASN A 184 -4.33 -15.58 18.90
N ALA A 185 -3.19 -16.09 19.37
CA ALA A 185 -2.14 -15.30 20.01
C ALA A 185 -1.62 -14.13 19.14
N TYR A 186 -1.56 -14.27 17.81
CA TYR A 186 -1.13 -13.19 16.91
C TYR A 186 -2.11 -12.01 16.94
N ILE A 187 -3.41 -12.30 16.87
CA ILE A 187 -4.46 -11.27 16.92
C ILE A 187 -4.52 -10.64 18.30
N LYS A 188 -4.51 -11.48 19.35
CA LYS A 188 -4.55 -11.06 20.76
C LYS A 188 -3.47 -10.04 21.08
N LYS A 189 -2.21 -10.31 20.71
CA LYS A 189 -1.07 -9.38 20.92
C LYS A 189 -1.29 -8.02 20.24
N LYS A 190 -1.72 -8.04 18.99
CA LYS A 190 -1.98 -6.82 18.24
C LYS A 190 -3.19 -6.04 18.77
N ALA A 191 -4.22 -6.75 19.22
CA ALA A 191 -5.42 -6.15 19.80
C ALA A 191 -5.10 -5.50 21.15
N ALA A 192 -4.28 -6.14 21.99
CA ALA A 192 -3.81 -5.57 23.24
C ALA A 192 -3.00 -4.28 23.03
N LEU A 193 -2.07 -4.28 22.07
CA LEU A 193 -1.30 -3.07 21.74
C LEU A 193 -2.20 -1.96 21.16
N CYS A 194 -3.16 -2.33 20.31
CA CYS A 194 -4.14 -1.39 19.77
C CYS A 194 -5.00 -0.77 20.89
N ALA A 195 -5.51 -1.59 21.80
CA ALA A 195 -6.29 -1.13 22.95
C ALA A 195 -5.50 -0.18 23.85
N PHE A 196 -4.23 -0.48 24.12
CA PHE A 196 -3.35 0.44 24.86
C PHE A 196 -3.25 1.82 24.18
N ARG A 197 -3.07 1.84 22.86
CA ARG A 197 -3.01 3.10 22.09
C ARG A 197 -4.35 3.84 22.08
N ILE A 198 -5.47 3.11 22.02
CA ILE A 198 -6.82 3.67 22.13
C ILE A 198 -7.03 4.31 23.50
N ILE A 199 -6.69 3.63 24.60
CA ILE A 199 -6.83 4.16 25.97
C ILE A 199 -6.00 5.43 26.15
N ARG A 200 -4.78 5.46 25.59
CA ARG A 200 -3.95 6.68 25.62
C ARG A 200 -4.57 7.85 24.86
N ARG A 201 -5.41 7.59 23.87
CA ARG A 201 -6.10 8.61 23.08
C ARG A 201 -7.45 9.02 23.70
N VAL A 202 -8.22 8.05 24.20
CA VAL A 202 -9.53 8.22 24.83
C VAL A 202 -9.53 7.46 26.16
N PRO A 203 -9.12 8.12 27.26
CA PRO A 203 -9.02 7.48 28.58
C PRO A 203 -10.34 6.92 29.09
N ASP A 204 -11.47 7.49 28.69
CA ASP A 204 -12.82 7.06 29.07
C ASP A 204 -13.11 5.60 28.69
N LEU A 205 -12.44 5.07 27.65
CA LEU A 205 -12.61 3.69 27.20
C LEU A 205 -11.82 2.68 28.05
N MET A 206 -11.03 3.13 29.03
CA MET A 206 -10.20 2.26 29.88
C MET A 206 -11.02 1.18 30.59
N GLU A 207 -12.19 1.54 31.13
CA GLU A 207 -13.03 0.61 31.89
C GLU A 207 -13.47 -0.60 31.06
N MET A 208 -13.70 -0.39 29.76
CA MET A 208 -14.08 -1.45 28.83
C MET A 208 -12.95 -2.48 28.62
N PHE A 209 -11.69 -2.05 28.64
CA PHE A 209 -10.55 -2.93 28.39
C PHE A 209 -10.00 -3.60 29.65
N LEU A 210 -10.24 -3.05 30.84
CA LEU A 210 -9.72 -3.56 32.13
C LEU A 210 -9.97 -5.06 32.36
N PRO A 211 -11.17 -5.62 32.12
CA PRO A 211 -11.42 -7.05 32.32
C PRO A 211 -10.55 -7.93 31.41
N ALA A 212 -10.38 -7.49 30.16
CA ALA A 212 -9.57 -8.20 29.17
C ALA A 212 -8.07 -8.15 29.52
N THR A 213 -7.57 -7.01 30.01
CA THR A 213 -6.17 -6.86 30.39
C THR A 213 -5.78 -7.76 31.58
N ARG A 214 -6.68 -7.94 32.56
CA ARG A 214 -6.43 -8.86 33.69
C ARG A 214 -6.23 -10.30 33.23
N SER A 215 -7.01 -10.74 32.24
CA SER A 215 -6.85 -12.08 31.65
C SER A 215 -5.47 -12.25 30.98
N LEU A 216 -4.99 -11.23 30.27
CA LEU A 216 -3.68 -11.27 29.59
C LEU A 216 -2.52 -11.42 30.57
N LEU A 217 -2.58 -10.74 31.73
CA LEU A 217 -1.52 -10.82 32.75
C LEU A 217 -1.35 -12.22 33.35
N THR A 218 -2.38 -13.07 33.24
CA THR A 218 -2.35 -14.45 33.75
C THR A 218 -1.85 -15.47 32.72
N GLU A 219 -1.64 -15.08 31.45
CA GLU A 219 -1.21 -16.00 30.40
C GLU A 219 0.31 -16.26 30.42
N LYS A 220 0.70 -17.54 30.31
CA LYS A 220 2.11 -17.99 30.35
C LYS A 220 2.91 -17.72 29.06
N ASN A 221 2.31 -17.10 28.05
CA ASN A 221 2.98 -16.84 26.78
C ASN A 221 3.88 -15.60 26.88
N HIS A 222 5.16 -15.80 27.20
CA HIS A 222 6.15 -14.71 27.40
C HIS A 222 6.45 -13.86 26.14
N GLY A 223 5.90 -14.21 24.98
CA GLY A 223 5.99 -13.38 23.77
C GLY A 223 4.93 -12.26 23.70
N GLU A 224 4.15 -12.03 24.76
CA GLU A 224 3.07 -11.03 24.80
C GLU A 224 3.50 -9.62 25.22
N MET A 225 4.76 -9.43 25.63
CA MET A 225 5.27 -8.12 26.08
C MET A 225 6.28 -7.45 25.15
N THR A 226 6.65 -8.07 24.03
CA THR A 226 7.69 -7.49 23.15
C THR A 226 7.07 -6.54 22.12
N VAL A 227 7.04 -5.26 22.48
CA VAL A 227 6.84 -4.15 21.56
C VAL A 227 8.10 -4.03 20.69
N HIS A 228 7.97 -4.28 19.39
CA HIS A 228 8.89 -3.79 18.36
C HIS A 228 8.22 -2.62 17.63
#